data_AF-A0A4Q6ID39-F1
#
_entry.id   AF-A0A4Q6ID39-F1
#
_cell.length_a   1.000
_cell.length_b   1.000
_cell.length_c   1.000
_cell.angle_alpha   90.00
_cell.angle_beta   90.00
_cell.angle_gamma   90.00
#
_symmetry.space_group_name_H-M   'P 1'
#
loop_
_entity.id
_entity.type
_entity.pdbx_description
1 polymer ?
#
loop_
_entity_poly.entity_id
_entity_poly.type
_entity_poly.pdbx_seq_one_letter_code
_entity_poly.pdbx_strand_id
1 'polypeptide(L)' 'MQPFALNYARPAAELDVATPYAYDPGLQLNVLFDGRIAATDLALLRELGTTTSTAGSKTHFDD' A
#
# COMPACT_ATOMS: atom_id res chain seq x y z
N MET A 1 -3.30 -18.33 29.97
CA MET A 1 -4.16 -17.53 29.07
C MET A 1 -3.40 -17.41 27.75
N GLN A 2 -3.92 -17.94 26.64
CA GLN A 2 -3.21 -17.94 25.36
C GLN A 2 -3.66 -16.73 24.51
N PRO A 3 -2.75 -16.02 23.84
CA PRO A 3 -3.09 -14.92 22.94
C PRO A 3 -4.11 -15.34 21.87
N PHE A 4 -5.16 -14.54 21.68
CA PHE A 4 -6.26 -14.82 20.74
C PHE A 4 -5.76 -15.12 19.32
N ALA A 5 -4.67 -14.46 18.89
CA ALA A 5 -4.10 -14.59 17.57
C ALA A 5 -3.53 -16.00 17.30
N LEU A 6 -3.07 -16.70 18.33
CA LEU A 6 -2.52 -18.05 18.19
C LEU A 6 -3.58 -19.11 17.89
N ASN A 7 -4.87 -18.81 18.13
CA ASN A 7 -5.96 -19.70 17.74
C ASN A 7 -6.18 -19.75 16.22
N TYR A 8 -5.65 -18.76 15.49
CA TYR A 8 -5.82 -18.62 14.04
C TYR A 8 -4.53 -18.78 13.26
N ALA A 9 -3.39 -18.94 13.95
CA ALA A 9 -2.12 -19.20 13.32
C ALA A 9 -2.20 -20.54 12.57
N ARG A 10 -2.07 -20.50 11.25
CA ARG A 10 -1.88 -21.68 10.41
C ARG A 10 -0.46 -21.68 9.86
N PRO A 11 0.17 -22.85 9.70
CA PRO A 11 1.43 -22.95 8.98
C PRO A 11 1.29 -22.29 7.61
N ALA A 12 2.26 -21.47 7.23
CA ALA A 12 2.30 -20.92 5.88
C ALA A 12 2.30 -22.08 4.88
N ALA A 13 1.37 -22.07 3.94
CA ALA A 13 1.37 -23.05 2.87
C ALA A 13 2.67 -22.88 2.07
N GLU A 14 3.42 -23.96 1.91
CA GLU A 14 4.59 -23.99 1.05
C GLU A 14 4.09 -23.87 -0.39
N LEU A 15 4.21 -22.67 -0.97
CA LEU A 15 3.86 -22.43 -2.36
C LEU A 15 4.95 -23.05 -3.23
N ASP A 16 4.61 -24.13 -3.94
CA ASP A 16 5.48 -24.84 -4.89
C ASP A 16 5.92 -23.96 -6.09
N VAL A 17 5.32 -22.77 -6.23
CA VAL A 17 5.67 -21.78 -7.23
C VAL A 17 5.82 -20.43 -6.56
N ALA A 18 7.07 -20.04 -6.30
CA ALA A 18 7.41 -18.63 -6.20
C ALA A 18 7.39 -18.08 -7.62
N THR A 19 6.26 -17.51 -8.06
CA THR A 19 6.26 -16.69 -9.27
C THR A 19 7.36 -15.65 -9.07
N PRO A 20 8.41 -15.58 -9.93
CA PRO A 20 9.48 -14.62 -9.74
C PRO A 20 8.87 -13.22 -9.88
N TYR A 21 8.59 -12.62 -8.72
CA TYR A 21 8.09 -11.27 -8.63
C TYR A 21 9.30 -10.34 -8.57
N ALA A 22 9.61 -9.72 -9.71
CA ALA A 22 10.52 -8.59 -9.75
C ALA A 22 9.70 -7.33 -9.52
N TYR A 23 10.02 -6.62 -8.44
CA TYR A 23 9.47 -5.29 -8.22
C TYR A 23 9.95 -4.35 -9.34
N ASP A 24 9.02 -3.84 -10.14
CA ASP A 24 9.28 -2.81 -11.13
C ASP A 24 8.64 -1.48 -10.65
N PRO A 25 9.45 -0.50 -10.20
CA PRO A 25 8.94 0.80 -9.80
C PRO A 25 8.27 1.55 -10.96
N GLY A 26 8.61 1.23 -12.21
CA GLY A 26 7.95 1.76 -13.41
C GLY A 26 6.54 1.22 -13.64
N LEU A 27 6.15 0.14 -12.95
CA LEU A 27 4.78 -0.40 -12.96
C LEU A 27 3.93 0.11 -11.79
N GLN A 28 4.51 0.85 -10.84
CA GLN A 28 3.75 1.54 -9.78
C GLN A 28 3.25 2.92 -10.24
N LEU A 29 2.65 2.97 -11.43
CA LEU A 29 2.09 4.20 -11.97
C LEU A 29 0.59 4.24 -11.73
N ASN A 30 0.13 5.28 -11.03
CA ASN A 30 -1.27 5.64 -11.04
C ASN A 30 -1.62 6.13 -12.45
N VAL A 31 -2.61 5.50 -13.07
CA VAL A 31 -3.10 5.85 -14.40
C VAL A 31 -4.54 6.33 -14.33
N LEU A 32 -4.90 7.24 -15.24
CA LEU A 32 -6.29 7.66 -15.46
C LEU A 32 -7.06 6.57 -16.21
N PHE A 33 -8.39 6.71 -16.31
CA PHE A 33 -9.25 5.76 -17.05
C PHE A 33 -8.88 5.61 -18.53
N ASP A 34 -8.20 6.60 -19.11
CA ASP A 34 -7.71 6.58 -20.49
C ASP A 34 -6.28 6.03 -20.63
N GLY A 35 -5.67 5.56 -19.53
CA GLY A 35 -4.34 4.98 -19.49
C GLY A 35 -3.18 5.98 -19.40
N ARG A 36 -3.45 7.30 -19.41
CA ARG A 36 -2.38 8.30 -19.20
C ARG A 36 -1.88 8.27 -17.76
N ILE A 37 -0.59 8.55 -17.57
CA ILE A 37 0.03 8.65 -16.24
C ILE A 37 -0.59 9.83 -15.50
N ALA A 38 -1.19 9.60 -14.32
CA ALA A 38 -1.89 10.61 -13.55
C ALA A 38 -0.97 11.79 -13.16
N ALA A 39 0.33 11.54 -12.97
CA ALA A 39 1.32 12.58 -12.69
C ALA A 39 1.49 13.61 -13.83
N THR A 40 1.00 13.32 -15.04
CA THR A 40 1.03 14.27 -16.17
C THR A 40 -0.19 15.19 -16.24
N ASP A 41 -1.23 14.93 -15.43
CA ASP A 41 -2.45 15.73 -15.39
C ASP A 41 -2.36 16.80 -14.29
N LEU A 42 -1.90 18.00 -14.66
CA LEU A 42 -1.70 19.10 -13.72
C LEU A 42 -3.02 19.64 -13.15
N ALA A 43 -4.15 19.50 -13.85
CA ALA A 43 -5.44 19.93 -13.34
C ALA A 43 -5.88 19.01 -12.18
N LEU A 44 -5.80 17.70 -12.41
CA LEU A 44 -6.05 16.68 -11.40
C LEU A 44 -5.12 16.84 -10.19
N LEU A 45 -3.81 17.03 -10.40
CA LEU A 45 -2.85 17.23 -9.31
C LEU A 45 -3.13 18.49 -8.49
N ARG A 46 -3.64 19.57 -9.10
CA ARG A 46 -4.00 20.80 -8.38
C ARG A 46 -5.24 20.61 -7.50
N GLU A 47 -6.19 19.81 -7.95
CA GLU A 47 -7.42 19.51 -7.20
C GLU A 47 -7.17 18.53 -6.04
N LEU A 48 -6.31 17.52 -6.28
CA LEU A 48 -6.04 16.44 -5.32
C LEU A 48 -4.76 16.62 -4.50
N GLY A 49 -3.93 17.61 -4.82
CA GLY A 49 -2.62 17.84 -4.19
C GLY A 49 -2.70 18.27 -2.73
N THR A 50 -3.89 18.64 -2.25
CA THR A 50 -4.15 18.93 -0.84
C THR A 50 -4.51 17.65 -0.09
N THR A 51 -3.52 16.81 0.20
CA THR A 51 -3.71 15.77 1.22
C THR A 51 -3.66 16.44 2.58
N THR A 52 -4.84 16.67 3.17
CA THR A 52 -4.88 16.99 4.60
C THR A 52 -4.49 15.71 5.33
N SER A 53 -3.21 15.59 5.70
CA SER A 53 -2.76 14.51 6.55
C SER A 53 -3.45 14.66 7.91
N THR A 54 -4.50 13.87 8.15
CA THR A 54 -4.98 13.55 9.49
C THR A 54 -4.18 12.40 10.10
N ALA A 55 -3.10 11.96 9.47
CA ALA A 55 -2.15 10.98 10.01
C ALA A 55 -1.20 11.63 11.03
N GLY A 56 -1.76 12.41 11.95
CA GLY A 56 -1.19 12.60 13.28
C GLY A 56 -1.64 11.46 14.19
N SER A 57 -1.61 10.20 13.74
CA SER A 57 -1.75 9.07 14.66
C SER A 57 -0.44 8.92 15.42
N LYS A 58 -0.22 9.76 16.43
CA LYS A 58 0.80 9.52 17.44
C LYS A 58 0.29 8.40 18.36
N THR A 59 0.26 7.18 17.83
CA THR A 59 0.21 5.94 18.62
C THR A 59 1.64 5.46 18.82
N HIS A 60 2.41 6.24 19.58
CA HIS A 60 3.61 5.78 20.28
C HIS A 60 3.96 6.85 21.33
N PHE A 61 3.52 6.62 22.57
CA PHE A 61 4.28 7.07 23.73
C PHE A 61 5.04 5.84 24.17
N ASP A 62 6.29 5.73 23.73
CA ASP A 62 7.29 5.07 24.57
C ASP A 62 8.01 6.23 25.24
N ASP A 63 7.50 6.58 26.41
CA ASP A 63 8.22 7.08 27.59
C ASP A 63 7.37 6.71 28.82
#